data_AF-A0A4P5YQM3-F1
#
_entry.id   AF-A0A4P5YQM3-F1
#
_cell.length_a   1.000
_cell.length_b   1.000
_cell.length_c   1.000
_cell.angle_alpha   90.00
_cell.angle_beta   90.00
_cell.angle_gamma   90.00
#
_symmetry.space_group_name_H-M   'P 1'
#
loop_
_entity.id
_entity.type
_entity.pdbx_description
1 polymer ?
#
loop_
_entity_poly.entity_id
_entity_poly.type
_entity_poly.pdbx_seq_one_letter_code
_entity_poly.pdbx_strand_id
1 'polypeptide(L)'
;MPRTIYIREIITILKEPKLCPTCQKDDRLEKNVVFERRSDGQTILCTRCEALTVVTNHNLREVELSATKDYQVMLKEPHLIRKVTY
;
A
#
# COMPACT_ATOMS: atom_id res chain seq x y z
N MET A 1 15.59 2.91 -12.21
CA MET A 1 16.25 1.65 -11.82
C MET A 1 15.16 0.63 -11.58
N PRO A 2 15.20 -0.56 -12.21
CA PRO A 2 14.27 -1.62 -11.88
C PRO A 2 14.46 -2.03 -10.42
N ARG A 3 13.37 -2.21 -9.68
CA ARG A 3 13.39 -2.70 -8.29
C ARG A 3 12.18 -3.58 -8.01
N THR A 4 12.36 -4.53 -7.11
CA THR A 4 11.29 -5.37 -6.59
C THR A 4 10.74 -4.75 -5.31
N ILE A 5 9.43 -4.51 -5.28
CA ILE A 5 8.70 -3.99 -4.14
C ILE A 5 8.01 -5.15 -3.44
N TYR A 6 8.30 -5.32 -2.16
CA TYR A 6 7.62 -6.29 -1.32
C TYR A 6 6.50 -5.61 -0.54
N ILE A 7 5.36 -6.31 -0.44
CA ILE A 7 4.23 -5.90 0.38
C ILE A 7 3.92 -7.02 1.36
N ARG A 8 3.94 -6.68 2.65
CA ARG A 8 3.59 -7.56 3.77
C ARG A 8 2.22 -7.20 4.35
N GLU A 9 1.84 -5.93 4.27
CA GLU A 9 0.62 -5.40 4.89
C GLU A 9 -0.09 -4.46 3.92
N ILE A 10 -1.42 -4.57 3.86
CA ILE A 10 -2.30 -3.69 3.08
C ILE A 10 -3.28 -3.03 4.04
N ILE A 11 -3.34 -1.70 3.99
CA ILE A 11 -4.13 -0.87 4.89
C ILE A 11 -5.13 -0.07 4.06
N THR A 12 -6.42 -0.20 4.33
CA THR A 12 -7.44 0.66 3.72
C THR A 12 -7.79 1.81 4.67
N ILE A 13 -7.91 3.01 4.11
CA ILE A 13 -8.22 4.23 4.86
C ILE A 13 -9.09 5.19 4.03
N LEU A 14 -9.96 5.96 4.67
CA LEU A 14 -10.85 6.91 3.99
C LEU A 14 -10.18 8.22 3.58
N LYS A 15 -9.10 8.60 4.26
CA LYS A 15 -8.38 9.86 4.05
C LYS A 15 -6.90 9.59 4.00
N GLU A 16 -6.17 10.34 3.18
CA GLU A 16 -4.72 10.25 3.10
C GLU A 16 -4.09 10.48 4.49
N PRO A 17 -3.30 9.52 5.02
CA PRO A 17 -2.61 9.70 6.29
C PRO A 17 -1.33 10.51 6.12
N LYS A 18 -1.01 11.34 7.13
CA LYS A 18 0.27 12.08 7.18
C LYS A 18 1.46 11.18 7.54
N LEU A 19 1.21 10.11 8.28
CA LEU A 19 2.23 9.17 8.78
C LEU A 19 1.88 7.76 8.33
N CYS A 20 2.89 6.89 8.19
CA CYS A 20 2.65 5.46 7.99
C CYS A 20 1.75 4.91 9.12
N PRO A 21 0.60 4.29 8.83
CA PRO A 21 -0.28 3.75 9.88
C PRO A 21 0.34 2.58 10.67
N THR A 22 1.46 2.02 10.20
CA THR A 22 2.20 0.94 10.87
C THR A 22 3.32 1.46 11.78
N CYS A 23 4.20 2.34 11.30
CA CYS A 23 5.36 2.82 12.08
C CYS A 23 5.27 4.27 12.56
N GLN A 24 4.20 5.00 12.23
CA GLN A 24 3.99 6.40 12.64
C GLN A 24 5.13 7.37 12.23
N LYS A 25 5.74 7.12 11.07
CA LYS A 25 6.80 7.95 10.46
C LYS A 25 6.45 8.33 9.02
N ASP A 26 7.00 9.45 8.54
CA ASP A 26 6.76 10.04 7.21
C ASP A 26 7.95 9.94 6.24
N ASP A 27 9.14 9.60 6.75
CA ASP A 27 10.42 9.68 6.02
C ASP A 27 10.62 8.70 4.85
N ARG A 28 9.74 7.69 4.71
CA ARG A 28 9.87 6.62 3.70
C ARG A 28 8.55 6.27 3.02
N LEU A 29 7.74 7.29 2.77
CA LEU A 29 6.46 7.18 2.08
C LEU A 29 6.60 7.52 0.59
N GLU A 30 6.18 6.60 -0.28
CA GLU A 30 6.17 6.77 -1.73
C GLU A 30 4.74 6.65 -2.26
N LYS A 31 4.26 7.67 -2.99
CA LYS A 31 2.90 7.68 -3.55
C LYS A 31 2.86 7.03 -4.92
N ASN A 32 1.80 6.26 -5.19
CA ASN A 32 1.46 5.75 -6.53
C ASN A 32 2.62 5.01 -7.24
N VAL A 33 3.45 4.30 -6.46
CA VAL A 33 4.50 3.40 -7.00
C VAL A 33 4.00 1.96 -7.14
N VAL A 34 2.98 1.60 -6.36
CA VAL A 34 2.19 0.37 -6.47
C VAL A 34 0.73 0.77 -6.50
N PHE A 35 -0.06 0.24 -7.41
CA PHE A 35 -1.48 0.52 -7.58
C PHE A 35 -2.31 -0.69 -7.20
N GLU A 36 -3.43 -0.46 -6.53
CA GLU A 36 -4.46 -1.46 -6.27
C GLU A 36 -5.60 -1.23 -7.27
N ARG A 37 -5.84 -2.21 -8.15
CA ARG A 37 -6.69 -2.04 -9.34
C ARG A 37 -8.19 -2.16 -9.08
N ARG A 38 -8.61 -2.74 -7.95
CA ARG A 38 -10.03 -2.95 -7.64
C ARG A 38 -10.69 -1.73 -7.02
N SER A 39 -9.91 -0.83 -6.43
CA SER A 39 -10.41 0.40 -5.82
C SER A 39 -10.15 1.66 -6.60
N ASP A 40 -9.20 1.64 -7.56
CA ASP A 40 -8.65 2.83 -8.21
C ASP A 40 -8.25 3.94 -7.21
N GLY A 41 -8.00 3.55 -5.96
CA GLY A 41 -7.66 4.44 -4.87
C GLY A 41 -6.21 4.91 -4.99
N GLN A 42 -5.94 6.11 -4.48
CA GLN A 42 -4.57 6.57 -4.30
C GLN A 42 -3.85 5.63 -3.34
N THR A 43 -2.59 5.31 -3.65
CA THR A 43 -1.78 4.42 -2.84
C THR A 43 -0.55 5.10 -2.28
N ILE A 44 -0.14 4.67 -1.08
CA ILE A 44 1.03 5.17 -0.37
C ILE A 44 1.78 3.96 0.17
N LEU A 45 2.99 3.73 -0.33
CA LEU A 45 3.88 2.66 0.10
C LEU A 45 4.83 3.18 1.18
N CYS A 46 4.86 2.52 2.34
CA CYS A 46 5.94 2.67 3.31
C CYS A 46 7.03 1.63 3.05
N THR A 47 8.15 2.04 2.46
CA THR A 47 9.24 1.11 2.09
C THR A 47 9.98 0.54 3.30
N ARG A 48 9.88 1.19 4.47
CA ARG A 48 10.39 0.64 5.74
C ARG A 48 9.59 -0.56 6.22
N CYS A 49 8.26 -0.46 6.14
CA CYS A 49 7.35 -1.45 6.71
C CYS A 49 6.87 -2.47 5.69
N GLU A 50 7.14 -2.25 4.40
CA GLU A 50 6.52 -3.01 3.31
C GLU A 50 4.98 -2.94 3.39
N ALA A 51 4.47 -1.78 3.81
CA ALA A 51 3.05 -1.55 4.03
C ALA A 51 2.47 -0.66 2.93
N LEU A 52 1.44 -1.16 2.23
CA LEU A 52 0.72 -0.42 1.21
C LEU A 52 -0.58 0.14 1.79
N THR A 53 -0.68 1.45 1.89
CA THR A 53 -1.93 2.12 2.24
C THR A 53 -2.71 2.44 0.96
N VAL A 54 -3.99 2.07 0.93
CA VAL A 54 -4.93 2.36 -0.16
C VAL A 54 -6.00 3.30 0.38
N VAL A 55 -6.08 4.49 -0.19
CA VAL A 55 -7.11 5.48 0.16
C VAL A 55 -8.39 5.12 -0.59
N THR A 56 -9.30 4.44 0.08
CA THR A 56 -10.55 3.94 -0.50
C THR A 56 -11.62 3.72 0.57
N ASN A 57 -12.89 3.81 0.17
CA ASN A 57 -14.04 3.38 0.97
C ASN A 57 -14.43 1.92 0.72
N HIS A 58 -13.78 1.23 -0.24
CA HIS A 58 -14.04 -0.16 -0.55
C HIS A 58 -13.55 -1.09 0.57
N ASN A 59 -14.29 -2.18 0.80
CA ASN A 59 -13.86 -3.24 1.71
C ASN A 59 -13.08 -4.30 0.93
N LEU A 60 -11.78 -4.10 0.77
CA LEU A 60 -10.91 -5.02 0.04
C LEU A 60 -10.76 -6.34 0.80
N ARG A 61 -11.30 -7.43 0.22
CA ARG A 61 -11.06 -8.82 0.67
C ARG A 61 -9.98 -9.52 -0.15
N GLU A 62 -9.81 -9.07 -1.38
CA GLU A 62 -8.81 -9.50 -2.33
C GLU A 62 -8.18 -8.24 -2.91
N VAL A 63 -6.95 -8.37 -3.38
CA VAL A 63 -6.19 -7.25 -3.94
C VAL A 63 -5.62 -7.62 -5.30
N GLU A 64 -5.58 -6.65 -6.19
CA GLU A 64 -4.91 -6.77 -7.46
C GLU A 64 -3.85 -5.68 -7.57
N LEU A 65 -2.59 -6.10 -7.42
CA LEU A 65 -1.47 -5.17 -7.32
C LEU A 65 -0.73 -5.08 -8.65
N SER A 66 -0.38 -3.86 -9.03
CA SER A 66 0.55 -3.57 -10.13
C SER A 66 1.52 -2.48 -9.71
N ALA A 67 2.67 -2.38 -10.35
CA ALA A 67 3.65 -1.34 -10.03
C ALA A 67 3.80 -0.35 -11.18
N THR A 68 4.48 0.77 -10.93
CA THR A 68 4.99 1.64 -12.00
C THR A 68 5.83 0.84 -12.99
N LYS A 69 5.88 1.30 -14.24
CA LYS A 69 6.71 0.71 -15.30
C LYS A 69 8.14 0.44 -14.79
N ASP A 70 8.66 -0.73 -15.14
CA ASP A 70 9.99 -1.25 -14.75
C ASP A 70 10.12 -1.73 -13.28
N TYR A 71 9.08 -1.62 -12.46
CA TYR A 71 9.04 -2.20 -11.11
C TYR A 71 8.29 -3.52 -11.11
N GLN A 72 8.67 -4.40 -10.18
CA GLN A 72 7.93 -5.61 -9.86
C GLN A 72 7.31 -5.46 -8.48
N VAL A 73 6.11 -5.98 -8.28
CA VAL A 73 5.46 -6.04 -6.96
C VAL A 73 5.26 -7.48 -6.56
N MET A 74 5.61 -7.81 -5.32
CA MET A 74 5.43 -9.13 -4.72
C MET A 74 4.67 -9.00 -3.41
N LEU A 75 3.52 -9.67 -3.33
CA LEU A 75 2.77 -9.84 -2.10
C LEU A 75 3.35 -11.03 -1.32
N LYS A 76 3.78 -10.79 -0.07
CA LYS A 76 4.35 -11.83 0.80
C LYS A 76 3.24 -12.65 1.43
N GLU A 77 3.36 -13.98 1.41
CA GLU A 77 2.42 -14.86 2.11
C GLU A 77 2.98 -15.33 3.47
N PRO A 78 2.18 -15.31 4.57
CA PRO A 78 0.86 -14.70 4.66
C PRO A 78 0.94 -13.16 4.68
N HIS A 79 -0.01 -12.48 4.03
CA HIS A 79 -0.17 -11.03 4.12
C HIS A 79 -1.34 -10.66 5.05
N LEU A 80 -1.32 -9.42 5.54
CA LEU A 80 -2.42 -8.84 6.33
C LEU A 80 -3.15 -7.77 5.51
N ILE A 81 -4.48 -7.83 5.50
CA ILE A 81 -5.34 -6.73 5.02
C ILE A 81 -6.13 -6.20 6.21
N ARG A 82 -6.05 -4.90 6.50
CA ARG A 82 -6.84 -4.27 7.57
C ARG A 82 -7.37 -2.90 7.18
N LYS A 83 -8.48 -2.52 7.81
CA LYS A 83 -9.08 -1.19 7.70
C LYS A 83 -8.69 -0.32 8.88
N VAL A 84 -8.32 0.93 8.63
CA VAL A 84 -8.05 1.94 9.65
C VAL A 84 -9.08 3.04 9.58
N THR A 85 -9.61 3.40 10.75
CA THR A 85 -10.53 4.52 10.95
C THR A 85 -9.93 5.45 12.01
N TYR A 86 -9.94 6.75 11.74
CA TYR A 86 -9.56 7.81 12.67
C TYR A 86 -10.75 8.69 12.95
#